data_AF-A0A2T5CFE3-F1
#
_entry.id   AF-A0A2T5CFE3-F1
#
_cell.length_a   1.000
_cell.length_b   1.000
_cell.length_c   1.000
_cell.angle_alpha   90.00
_cell.angle_beta   90.00
_cell.angle_gamma   90.00
#
_symmetry.space_group_name_H-M   'P 1'
#
loop_
_entity.id
_entity.type
_entity.pdbx_description
1 polymer ?
#
loop_
_entity_poly.entity_id
_entity_poly.type
_entity_poly.pdbx_seq_one_letter_code
_entity_poly.pdbx_strand_id
1 'polypeptide(L)'
;MQRQIMFELHFTCPKQGKEFRSARWSVDPDLEAVTDPEGRKNLRGLVHVPCPFCDEPHSYAPDALACPLQASNADQVPGSQH
;
A
#
# COMPACT_ATOMS: atom_id res chain seq x y z
N MET A 1 21.18 11.45 -12.96
CA MET A 1 20.64 10.09 -12.85
C MET A 1 19.53 10.12 -11.80
N GLN A 2 18.28 10.22 -12.22
CA GLN A 2 17.15 10.31 -11.28
C GLN A 2 16.98 8.93 -10.65
N ARG A 3 17.23 8.81 -9.34
CA ARG A 3 16.91 7.59 -8.57
C ARG A 3 15.40 7.44 -8.61
N GLN A 4 14.89 6.52 -9.44
CA GLN A 4 13.51 6.08 -9.33
C GLN A 4 13.39 5.38 -7.98
N ILE A 5 12.76 6.07 -7.01
CA ILE A 5 12.38 5.45 -5.75
C ILE A 5 11.26 4.48 -6.11
N MET A 6 11.59 3.20 -6.16
CA MET A 6 10.67 2.14 -6.50
C MET A 6 10.00 1.67 -5.20
N PHE A 7 8.73 2.03 -5.02
CA PHE A 7 7.97 1.66 -3.83
C PHE A 7 7.40 0.25 -4.00
N GLU A 8 7.62 -0.61 -3.02
CA GLU A 8 7.02 -1.94 -2.98
C GLU A 8 5.73 -1.91 -2.15
N LEU A 9 4.63 -2.41 -2.73
CA LEU A 9 3.39 -2.62 -2.00
C LEU A 9 3.40 -3.97 -1.32
N HIS A 10 2.96 -3.99 -0.07
CA HIS A 10 2.64 -5.20 0.67
C HIS A 10 1.15 -5.52 0.51
N PHE A 11 0.82 -6.73 0.05
CA PHE A 11 -0.55 -7.15 -0.21
C PHE A 11 -0.76 -8.65 0.07
N THR A 12 -2.00 -9.06 0.31
CA THR A 12 -2.38 -10.46 0.53
C THR A 12 -3.18 -10.99 -0.65
N CYS A 13 -2.76 -12.11 -1.24
CA CYS A 13 -3.51 -12.77 -2.30
C CYS A 13 -4.86 -13.29 -1.75
N PRO A 14 -6.02 -12.80 -2.23
CA PRO A 14 -7.33 -13.21 -1.72
C PRO A 14 -7.67 -14.66 -2.03
N LYS A 15 -7.04 -15.26 -3.05
CA LYS A 15 -7.30 -16.67 -3.41
C LYS A 15 -6.60 -17.66 -2.48
N GLN A 16 -5.45 -17.28 -1.92
CA GLN A 16 -4.54 -18.21 -1.23
C GLN A 16 -4.18 -17.76 0.19
N GLY A 17 -4.56 -16.54 0.59
CA GLY A 17 -4.28 -15.97 1.90
C GLY A 17 -2.79 -15.71 2.18
N LYS A 18 -1.94 -15.72 1.14
CA LYS A 18 -0.49 -15.50 1.27
C LYS A 18 -0.12 -14.04 1.05
N GLU A 19 0.83 -13.56 1.82
CA GLU A 19 1.35 -12.19 1.76
C GLU A 19 2.54 -12.08 0.79
N PHE A 20 2.61 -10.96 0.06
CA PHE A 20 3.63 -10.68 -0.94
C PHE A 20 4.02 -9.21 -0.95
N ARG A 21 5.23 -8.94 -1.43
CA ARG A 21 5.71 -7.57 -1.72
C ARG A 21 6.05 -7.46 -3.20
N SER A 22 5.59 -6.39 -3.83
CA SER A 22 5.86 -6.15 -5.25
C SER A 22 5.97 -4.66 -5.53
N ALA A 23 6.98 -4.28 -6.31
CA ALA A 23 7.09 -2.96 -6.93
C ALA A 23 6.28 -2.83 -8.23
N ARG A 24 5.77 -3.95 -8.75
CA ARG A 24 5.02 -3.97 -10.00
C ARG A 24 3.54 -3.79 -9.67
N TRP A 25 3.07 -2.55 -9.69
CA TRP A 25 1.68 -2.19 -9.41
C TRP A 25 1.30 -0.91 -10.13
N SER A 26 0.01 -0.65 -10.23
CA SER A 26 -0.57 0.53 -10.87
C SER A 26 -1.81 0.99 -10.12
N VAL A 27 -2.17 2.26 -10.25
CA VAL A 27 -3.40 2.82 -9.66
C VAL A 27 -4.40 3.13 -10.76
N ASP A 28 -5.69 3.12 -10.41
CA ASP A 28 -6.72 3.64 -11.31
C ASP A 28 -6.46 5.10 -11.67
N PRO A 29 -6.78 5.53 -12.91
CA PRO A 29 -6.62 6.92 -13.33
C PRO A 29 -7.54 7.88 -12.56
N ASP A 30 -8.62 7.37 -11.98
CA ASP A 30 -9.57 8.12 -11.14
C ASP A 30 -9.14 8.18 -9.67
N LEU A 31 -7.89 7.80 -9.33
CA LEU A 31 -7.41 7.88 -7.96
C LEU A 31 -7.39 9.34 -7.49
N GLU A 32 -8.27 9.67 -6.56
CA GLU A 32 -8.42 11.03 -6.01
C GLU A 32 -8.36 11.03 -4.48
N ALA A 33 -7.81 12.12 -3.92
CA ALA A 33 -7.89 12.37 -2.49
C ALA A 33 -9.22 13.06 -2.17
N VAL A 34 -10.11 12.37 -1.45
CA VAL A 34 -11.42 12.88 -1.02
C VAL A 34 -11.40 13.21 0.46
N THR A 35 -12.13 14.25 0.86
CA THR A 35 -12.34 14.57 2.27
C THR A 35 -13.73 14.11 2.67
N ASP A 36 -13.84 13.27 3.71
CA ASP A 36 -15.12 12.81 4.22
C ASP A 36 -15.83 13.89 5.07
N PRO A 37 -17.13 13.71 5.40
CA PRO A 37 -17.89 14.67 6.19
C PRO A 37 -17.33 14.93 7.61
N GLU A 38 -16.50 14.02 8.14
CA GLU A 38 -15.82 14.17 9.43
C GLU A 38 -14.47 14.91 9.29
N GLY A 39 -14.11 15.33 8.08
CA GLY A 39 -12.89 16.07 7.77
C GLY A 39 -11.66 15.20 7.55
N ARG A 40 -11.79 13.87 7.50
CA ARG A 40 -10.65 12.98 7.24
C ARG A 40 -10.39 12.85 5.74
N LYS A 41 -9.11 12.76 5.38
CA LYS A 41 -8.67 12.57 3.99
C LYS A 41 -8.55 11.08 3.69
N ASN A 42 -9.26 10.63 2.66
CA ASN A 42 -9.23 9.26 2.19
C ASN A 42 -8.81 9.25 0.71
N LEU A 43 -8.28 8.13 0.24
CA LEU A 43 -7.97 7.94 -1.19
C LEU A 43 -9.08 7.09 -1.81
N ARG A 44 -9.75 7.65 -2.80
CA ARG A 44 -10.80 6.97 -3.56
C ARG A 44 -10.22 6.48 -4.88
N GLY A 45 -10.29 5.18 -5.11
CA GLY A 45 -9.77 4.50 -6.30
C GLY A 45 -9.37 3.08 -5.97
N LEU A 46 -8.73 2.38 -6.91
CA LEU A 46 -8.15 1.05 -6.67
C LEU A 46 -6.69 0.99 -7.07
N VAL A 47 -5.98 0.10 -6.40
CA VAL A 47 -4.60 -0.26 -6.69
C VAL A 47 -4.58 -1.68 -7.25
N HIS A 48 -4.02 -1.83 -8.43
CA HIS A 48 -3.94 -3.09 -9.16
C HIS A 48 -2.53 -3.68 -9.04
N VAL A 49 -2.48 -4.94 -8.64
CA VAL A 49 -1.25 -5.70 -8.41
C VAL A 49 -1.34 -7.04 -9.14
N PRO A 50 -0.39 -7.40 -10.02
CA PRO A 50 -0.28 -8.76 -10.54
C PRO A 50 0.24 -9.68 -9.43
N CYS A 51 -0.53 -10.71 -9.09
CA CYS A 51 -0.13 -11.68 -8.09
C CYS A 51 0.87 -12.69 -8.70
N PRO A 52 2.09 -12.83 -8.14
CA PRO A 52 3.07 -13.79 -8.65
C PRO A 52 2.71 -15.25 -8.35
N PHE A 53 1.69 -15.48 -7.52
CA PHE A 53 1.31 -16.82 -7.09
C PHE A 53 0.17 -17.40 -7.92
N CYS A 54 -0.91 -16.65 -8.13
CA CYS A 54 -2.07 -17.11 -8.90
C CYS A 54 -2.11 -16.56 -10.34
N ASP A 55 -1.10 -15.77 -10.72
CA ASP A 55 -0.95 -15.18 -12.06
C ASP A 55 -2.12 -14.26 -12.47
N GLU A 56 -2.90 -13.78 -11.50
CA GLU A 56 -4.04 -12.89 -11.73
C GLU A 56 -3.82 -11.53 -11.08
N PRO A 57 -4.27 -10.44 -11.72
CA PRO A 57 -4.29 -9.13 -11.09
C PRO A 57 -5.34 -9.08 -9.97
N HIS A 58 -4.98 -8.43 -8.87
CA HIS A 58 -5.85 -8.15 -7.74
C HIS A 58 -5.96 -6.65 -7.54
N SER A 59 -7.17 -6.20 -7.21
CA SER A 59 -7.49 -4.81 -6.94
C SER A 59 -7.74 -4.62 -5.46
N TYR A 60 -7.11 -3.62 -4.87
CA TYR A 60 -7.24 -3.28 -3.46
C TYR A 60 -7.63 -1.82 -3.31
N ALA A 61 -8.47 -1.53 -2.32
CA ALA A 61 -8.65 -0.15 -1.87
C ALA A 61 -7.33 0.36 -1.27
N PRO A 62 -6.95 1.63 -1.49
CA PRO A 62 -5.74 2.21 -0.91
C PRO A 62 -5.64 2.02 0.60
N ASP A 63 -6.75 2.16 1.33
CA ASP A 63 -6.83 1.98 2.78
C ASP A 63 -6.67 0.53 3.27
N ALA A 64 -6.84 -0.45 2.37
CA ALA A 64 -6.60 -1.86 2.68
C ALA A 64 -5.12 -2.25 2.54
N LEU A 65 -4.28 -1.37 1.99
CA LEU A 65 -2.86 -1.60 1.80
C LEU A 65 -2.04 -0.86 2.86
N ALA A 66 -0.93 -1.48 3.27
CA ALA A 66 0.05 -0.78 4.10
C ALA A 66 0.72 0.33 3.28
N CYS A 67 0.72 1.56 3.82
CA CYS A 67 1.36 2.69 3.15
C CYS A 67 2.88 2.48 3.09
N PRO A 68 3.50 2.39 1.89
CA PRO A 68 4.94 2.11 1.75
C PRO A 68 5.82 3.26 2.23
N LEU A 69 5.24 4.47 2.35
CA LEU A 69 5.89 5.67 2.87
C LEU A 69 5.75 5.82 4.38
N GLN A 70 4.81 5.11 5.00
CA GLN A 70 4.67 5.12 6.43
C GLN A 70 5.80 4.26 6.98
N ALA A 71 6.91 4.91 7.33
CA ALA A 71 7.96 4.30 8.12
C ALA A 71 7.25 3.60 9.29
N SER A 72 7.41 2.28 9.40
CA SER A 72 7.10 1.63 10.67
C SER A 72 7.89 2.41 11.71
N ASN A 73 7.20 3.00 12.67
CA ASN A 73 7.79 3.57 13.87
C ASN A 73 8.36 2.42 14.74
N ALA A 74 9.13 1.52 14.12
CA ALA A 74 9.86 0.42 14.73
C ALA A 74 11.34 0.81 14.96
N ASP A 75 11.73 2.04 14.58
CA ASP A 75 12.88 2.76 15.14
C ASP A 75 12.38 3.88 16.08
N GLN A 76 11.45 3.53 16.96
CA GLN A 76 11.36 4.14 18.28
C GLN A 76 11.76 3.04 19.24
N VAL A 77 13.06 2.86 19.44
CA VAL A 77 13.55 2.38 20.73
C VAL A 77 12.96 3.37 21.74
N PRO A 78 12.10 2.97 22.70
CA PRO A 78 11.86 3.82 23.84
C PRO A 78 13.22 3.89 24.54
N GLY A 79 13.90 5.03 24.39
CA GLY A 79 15.05 5.35 25.21
C GLY A 79 14.67 5.13 26.67
N SER A 80 15.55 4.43 27.37
CA SER A 80 15.51 4.20 28.81
C SER A 80 15.14 5.47 29.58
N GLN A 81 14.24 5.31 30.56
CA GLN A 81 14.09 6.05 31.81
C GLN A 81 12.84 5.41 32.47
N HIS A 82 12.95 4.65 33.56
CA HIS A 82 13.56 4.98 34.86
C HIS A 82 14.08 3.71 35.55
#